data_AF-A0ABD3AQZ9-F1
#
_entry.id   AF-A0ABD3AQZ9-F1
#
_cell.length_a   1.000
_cell.length_b   1.000
_cell.length_c   1.000
_cell.angle_alpha   90.00
_cell.angle_beta   90.00
_cell.angle_gamma   90.00
#
_symmetry.space_group_name_H-M   'P 1'
#
loop_
_entity.id
_entity.type
_entity.pdbx_description
1 polymer ?
#
loop_
_entity_poly.entity_id
_entity_poly.type
_entity_poly.pdbx_seq_one_letter_code
_entity_poly.pdbx_strand_id
1 'polypeptide(L)'
;MQDYEFRHLVRVLKLGGSDMVLGVHWLTRYSPIQMDFQQLNISFDKEGRKRVLDGREEEPKLKLISKIQKWLRKNNYGIAAQLCFATVTKPSHKKIPVEVQEVLKEFQDVFQEPKGLPPRRSHDHQIRLKEGAQPFKVRPYRCPFVQ
;
A
#
# COMPACT_ATOMS: atom_id res chain seq x y z
N MET A 1 -6.62 -3.54 -27.06
CA MET A 1 -5.72 -3.80 -25.90
C MET A 1 -4.31 -3.82 -26.45
N GLN A 2 -3.48 -2.84 -26.07
CA GLN A 2 -2.12 -2.66 -26.61
C GLN A 2 -2.07 -2.74 -28.14
N ASP A 3 -2.90 -1.92 -28.80
CA ASP A 3 -3.01 -1.82 -30.26
C ASP A 3 -3.56 -3.07 -31.00
N TYR A 4 -3.94 -4.11 -30.26
CA TYR A 4 -4.66 -5.26 -30.82
C TYR A 4 -6.17 -5.15 -30.61
N GLU A 5 -6.95 -5.41 -31.66
CA GLU A 5 -8.40 -5.52 -31.59
C GLU A 5 -8.80 -6.92 -31.08
N PHE A 6 -9.78 -6.97 -30.17
CA PHE A 6 -10.38 -8.21 -29.69
C PHE A 6 -11.90 -8.07 -29.67
N ARG A 7 -12.60 -9.14 -30.05
CA ARG A 7 -14.07 -9.21 -29.97
C ARG A 7 -14.48 -10.38 -29.09
N HIS A 8 -15.16 -10.06 -28.00
CA HIS A 8 -15.64 -11.04 -27.03
C HIS A 8 -16.95 -10.59 -26.42
N LEU A 9 -17.79 -11.57 -26.08
CA LEU A 9 -18.94 -11.34 -25.23
C LEU A 9 -18.43 -11.08 -23.82
N VAL A 10 -18.84 -9.95 -23.23
CA VAL A 10 -18.43 -9.52 -21.90
C VAL A 10 -19.65 -9.42 -21.00
N ARG A 11 -19.47 -9.79 -19.72
CA ARG A 11 -20.47 -9.53 -18.68
C ARG A 11 -20.10 -8.23 -17.97
N VAL A 12 -21.05 -7.30 -17.89
CA VAL A 12 -20.86 -6.02 -17.22
C VAL A 12 -21.04 -6.21 -15.71
N LEU A 13 -20.00 -5.90 -14.94
CA LEU A 13 -19.98 -5.97 -13.48
C LEU A 13 -19.35 -4.68 -12.94
N LYS A 14 -19.88 -4.14 -11.83
CA LYS A 14 -19.23 -3.03 -11.13
C LYS A 14 -18.00 -3.57 -10.39
N LEU A 15 -16.84 -3.46 -11.01
CA LEU A 15 -15.55 -3.79 -10.39
C LEU A 15 -14.90 -2.52 -9.82
N GLY A 16 -14.40 -2.59 -8.59
CA GLY A 16 -13.57 -1.55 -8.02
C GLY A 16 -12.11 -1.77 -8.43
N GLY A 17 -11.51 -0.82 -9.16
CA GLY A 17 -10.06 -0.82 -9.44
C GLY A 17 -9.60 -1.59 -10.68
N SER A 18 -10.50 -2.11 -11.52
CA SER A 18 -10.15 -2.72 -12.80
C SER A 18 -11.22 -2.44 -13.84
N ASP A 19 -10.81 -2.11 -15.07
CA ASP A 19 -11.73 -1.81 -16.16
C ASP A 19 -12.35 -3.08 -16.76
N MET A 20 -11.59 -4.19 -16.83
CA MET A 20 -12.02 -5.46 -17.40
C MET A 20 -11.22 -6.62 -16.81
N VAL A 21 -11.87 -7.77 -16.60
CA VAL A 21 -11.22 -9.04 -16.21
C VAL A 21 -11.39 -10.05 -17.33
N LEU A 22 -10.28 -10.60 -17.82
CA LEU A 22 -10.27 -11.65 -18.83
C LEU A 22 -10.33 -13.02 -18.14
N GLY A 23 -11.48 -13.68 -18.22
CA GLY A 23 -11.70 -15.00 -17.62
C GLY A 23 -11.25 -16.17 -18.49
N VAL A 24 -11.50 -17.39 -18.00
CA VAL A 24 -11.17 -18.66 -18.66
C VAL A 24 -11.68 -18.75 -20.10
N HIS A 25 -12.89 -18.26 -20.39
CA HIS A 25 -13.43 -18.30 -21.75
C HIS A 25 -12.57 -17.55 -22.78
N TRP A 26 -11.94 -16.45 -22.36
CA TRP A 26 -10.99 -15.73 -23.20
C TRP A 26 -9.69 -16.53 -23.36
N LEU A 27 -9.19 -17.11 -22.26
CA LEU A 27 -7.96 -17.91 -22.25
C LEU A 27 -8.07 -19.16 -23.12
N THR A 28 -9.20 -19.87 -23.07
CA THR A 28 -9.43 -21.07 -23.88
C THR A 28 -9.45 -20.77 -25.38
N ARG A 29 -9.92 -19.58 -25.79
CA ARG A 29 -9.99 -19.20 -27.21
C ARG A 29 -8.61 -19.03 -27.84
N TYR A 30 -7.61 -18.60 -27.07
CA TYR A 30 -6.25 -18.39 -27.55
C TYR A 30 -5.26 -19.43 -27.03
N SER A 31 -5.77 -20.57 -26.57
CA SER A 31 -4.94 -21.70 -26.14
C SER A 31 -4.14 -22.26 -27.32
N PRO A 32 -2.86 -22.62 -27.15
CA PRO A 32 -2.08 -22.52 -25.92
C PRO A 32 -1.59 -21.09 -25.63
N ILE A 33 -1.56 -20.77 -24.33
CA ILE A 33 -1.07 -19.48 -23.82
C ILE A 33 0.21 -19.73 -23.01
N GLN A 34 1.21 -18.89 -23.20
CA GLN A 34 2.42 -18.86 -22.39
C GLN A 34 2.42 -17.62 -21.52
N MET A 35 2.63 -17.80 -20.21
CA MET A 35 2.69 -16.71 -19.23
C MET A 35 4.11 -16.62 -18.68
N ASP A 36 4.74 -15.45 -18.84
CA ASP A 36 6.00 -15.13 -18.18
C ASP A 36 5.70 -14.27 -16.96
N PHE A 37 5.76 -14.86 -15.77
CA PHE A 37 5.49 -14.15 -14.52
C PHE A 37 6.67 -13.29 -14.04
N GLN A 38 7.88 -13.49 -14.58
CA GLN A 38 9.01 -12.62 -14.26
C GLN A 38 8.93 -11.31 -15.05
N GLN A 39 8.56 -11.40 -16.32
CA GLN A 39 8.38 -10.25 -17.22
C GLN A 39 6.95 -9.69 -17.20
N LEU A 40 6.04 -10.37 -16.48
CA LEU A 40 4.61 -10.06 -16.40
C LEU A 40 3.94 -9.96 -17.78
N ASN A 41 4.28 -10.84 -18.72
CA ASN A 41 3.67 -10.86 -20.04
C ASN A 41 2.92 -12.17 -20.33
N ILE A 42 2.00 -12.08 -21.28
CA ILE A 42 1.22 -13.22 -21.77
C ILE A 42 1.37 -13.27 -23.28
N SER A 43 1.74 -14.42 -23.83
CA SER A 43 1.84 -14.64 -25.28
C SER A 43 0.96 -15.78 -25.77
N PHE A 44 0.38 -15.60 -26.95
CA PHE A 44 -0.59 -16.52 -27.53
C PHE A 44 -0.66 -16.35 -29.05
N ASP A 45 -1.18 -17.35 -29.76
CA ASP A 45 -1.44 -17.21 -31.19
C ASP A 45 -2.79 -16.50 -31.43
N LYS A 46 -2.77 -15.54 -32.35
CA LYS A 46 -4.00 -14.99 -32.93
C LYS A 46 -3.82 -14.89 -34.44
N GLU A 47 -4.63 -15.65 -35.18
CA GLU A 47 -4.65 -15.67 -36.64
C GLU A 47 -3.28 -16.07 -37.23
N GLY A 48 -2.61 -17.06 -36.63
CA GLY A 48 -1.30 -17.56 -37.08
C GLY A 48 -0.15 -16.60 -36.78
N ARG A 49 -0.38 -15.57 -35.96
CA ARG A 49 0.64 -14.63 -35.51
C ARG A 49 0.72 -14.66 -33.99
N LYS A 50 1.94 -14.88 -33.48
CA LYS A 50 2.24 -14.73 -32.05
C LYS A 50 2.00 -13.29 -31.62
N ARG A 51 1.14 -13.12 -30.62
CA ARG A 51 0.86 -11.85 -29.94
C ARG A 51 1.40 -11.91 -28.52
N VAL A 52 1.82 -10.76 -28.02
CA VAL A 52 2.32 -10.59 -26.65
C VAL A 52 1.57 -9.41 -26.04
N LEU A 53 1.07 -9.60 -24.83
CA LEU A 53 0.48 -8.57 -24.00
C LEU A 53 1.40 -8.36 -22.80
N ASP A 54 1.91 -7.14 -22.64
CA ASP A 54 2.81 -6.79 -21.54
C ASP A 54 2.03 -6.27 -20.33
N GLY A 55 2.40 -6.72 -19.14
CA GLY A 55 1.95 -6.12 -17.89
C GLY A 55 2.58 -4.75 -17.74
N ARG A 56 1.87 -3.69 -18.17
CA ARG A 56 2.32 -2.32 -17.95
C ARG A 56 2.05 -1.95 -16.49
N GLU A 57 3.09 -1.83 -15.68
CA GLU A 57 3.06 -0.90 -14.55
C GLU A 57 3.07 0.51 -15.14
N GLU A 58 1.89 1.13 -15.27
CA GLU A 58 1.90 2.59 -15.26
C GLU A 58 2.45 3.00 -13.90
N GLU A 59 3.52 3.79 -13.86
CA GLU A 59 3.92 4.45 -12.62
C GLU A 59 2.67 5.07 -12.01
N PRO A 60 2.37 4.83 -10.72
CA PRO A 60 1.16 5.34 -10.11
C PRO A 60 1.19 6.87 -10.19
N LYS A 61 0.49 7.42 -11.19
CA LYS A 61 0.34 8.87 -11.33
C LYS A 61 -0.61 9.30 -10.23
N LEU A 62 -0.01 9.73 -9.12
CA LEU A 62 -0.74 10.31 -8.01
C LEU A 62 -1.48 11.55 -8.53
N LYS A 63 -2.79 11.41 -8.76
CA LYS A 63 -3.64 12.56 -9.04
C LYS A 63 -3.85 13.30 -7.73
N LEU A 64 -3.38 14.54 -7.67
CA LEU A 64 -3.63 15.43 -6.54
C LEU A 64 -5.15 15.51 -6.30
N ILE A 65 -5.61 15.13 -5.11
CA ILE A 65 -7.02 15.15 -4.76
C ILE A 65 -7.43 16.61 -4.51
N SER A 66 -7.83 17.31 -5.56
CA SER A 66 -8.27 18.72 -5.50
C SER A 66 -9.50 18.95 -4.60
N LYS A 67 -10.27 17.89 -4.30
CA LYS A 67 -11.45 17.96 -3.44
C LYS A 67 -11.13 18.12 -1.95
N ILE A 68 -9.90 17.85 -1.52
CA ILE A 68 -9.47 18.08 -0.13
C ILE A 68 -9.54 19.57 0.22
N GLN A 69 -9.22 20.47 -0.72
CA GLN A 69 -9.28 21.91 -0.48
C GLN A 69 -10.71 22.40 -0.19
N LYS A 70 -11.72 21.89 -0.89
CA LYS A 70 -13.13 22.22 -0.61
C LYS A 70 -13.60 21.64 0.72
N TRP A 71 -13.13 20.44 1.09
CA TRP A 71 -13.48 19.80 2.35
C TRP A 71 -12.84 20.51 3.56
N LEU A 72 -11.56 20.89 3.47
CA LEU A 72 -10.83 21.68 4.48
C LEU A 72 -11.51 23.03 4.76
N ARG A 73 -12.07 23.68 3.74
CA ARG A 73 -12.79 24.95 3.90
C ARG A 73 -14.13 24.83 4.62
N LYS A 74 -14.71 23.62 4.70
CA LYS A 74 -16.07 23.40 5.22
C LYS A 74 -16.07 22.79 6.64
N ASN A 75 -14.97 22.19 7.07
CA ASN A 75 -14.87 21.53 8.37
C ASN A 75 -13.82 22.22 9.25
N ASN A 76 -14.18 22.54 10.49
CA ASN A 76 -13.29 23.18 11.47
C ASN A 76 -12.24 22.23 12.08
N TYR A 77 -12.41 20.91 11.88
CA TYR A 77 -11.49 19.88 12.35
C TYR A 77 -11.62 18.63 11.48
N GLY A 78 -10.50 17.98 11.20
CA GLY A 78 -10.46 16.78 10.37
C GLY A 78 -9.03 16.28 10.10
N ILE A 79 -8.89 14.99 9.82
CA ILE A 79 -7.62 14.37 9.48
C ILE A 79 -7.58 14.11 7.98
N ALA A 80 -6.58 14.65 7.30
CA ALA A 80 -6.27 14.31 5.91
C ALA A 80 -5.05 13.38 5.92
N ALA A 81 -5.20 12.18 5.37
CA ALA A 81 -4.10 11.24 5.17
C ALA A 81 -3.98 10.93 3.68
N GLN A 82 -2.78 11.08 3.12
CA GLN A 82 -2.48 10.69 1.76
C GLN A 82 -1.76 9.34 1.80
N LEU A 83 -2.37 8.31 1.22
CA LEU A 83 -1.71 7.02 1.01
C LEU A 83 -0.77 7.18 -0.19
N CYS A 84 0.53 7.11 0.06
CA CYS A 84 1.55 7.07 -0.98
C CYS A 84 2.09 5.64 -1.07
N PHE A 85 2.14 5.09 -2.28
CA PHE A 85 2.96 3.91 -2.54
C PHE A 85 4.43 4.35 -2.53
N ALA A 86 5.14 4.03 -1.46
CA ALA A 86 6.60 4.10 -1.48
C ALA A 86 7.09 2.85 -2.20
N THR A 87 7.38 2.97 -3.50
CA THR A 87 8.26 2.00 -4.13
C THR A 87 9.57 2.04 -3.36
N VAL A 88 10.08 0.88 -2.91
CA VAL A 88 11.46 0.78 -2.41
C VAL A 88 12.37 1.09 -3.60
N THR A 89 12.56 2.37 -3.89
CA THR A 89 13.58 2.80 -4.83
C THR A 89 14.89 2.31 -4.25
N LYS A 90 15.68 1.62 -5.07
CA LYS A 90 17.11 1.36 -4.81
C LYS A 90 17.70 2.60 -4.13
N PRO A 91 18.52 2.46 -3.07
CA PRO A 91 18.98 3.59 -2.27
C PRO A 91 19.55 4.65 -3.21
N SER A 92 18.77 5.72 -3.41
CA SER A 92 19.25 6.88 -4.13
C SER A 92 20.33 7.45 -3.23
N HIS A 93 21.57 7.45 -3.70
CA HIS A 93 22.71 8.10 -3.04
C HIS A 93 22.53 9.63 -3.10
N LYS A 94 21.42 10.15 -2.59
CA LYS A 94 21.33 11.56 -2.22
C LYS A 94 22.30 11.73 -1.07
N LYS A 95 23.29 12.62 -1.23
CA LYS A 95 24.22 12.97 -0.17
C LYS A 95 23.41 13.46 1.03
N ILE A 96 23.47 12.72 2.12
CA ILE A 96 22.88 13.12 3.40
C ILE A 96 23.63 14.37 3.86
N PRO A 97 22.95 15.48 4.22
CA PRO A 97 23.61 16.64 4.81
C PRO A 97 24.45 16.25 6.03
N VAL A 98 25.56 16.92 6.25
CA VAL A 98 26.54 16.57 7.30
C VAL A 98 25.89 16.60 8.68
N GLU A 99 25.05 17.60 8.93
CA GLU A 99 24.33 17.81 10.19
C GLU A 99 23.40 16.62 10.50
N VAL A 100 22.75 16.08 9.48
CA VAL A 100 21.88 14.90 9.61
C VAL A 100 22.72 13.64 9.82
N GLN A 101 23.87 13.54 9.17
CA GLN A 101 24.76 12.40 9.31
C GLN A 101 25.37 12.29 10.72
N GLU A 102 25.66 13.43 11.36
CA GLU A 102 26.12 13.47 12.75
C GLU A 102 25.05 12.96 13.72
N VAL A 103 23.81 13.45 13.59
CA VAL A 103 22.67 13.00 14.42
C VAL A 103 22.39 11.50 14.21
N LEU A 104 22.42 11.03 12.96
CA LEU A 104 22.22 9.61 12.65
C LEU A 104 23.30 8.70 13.27
N LYS A 105 24.54 9.20 13.35
CA LYS A 105 25.64 8.48 14.03
C LYS A 105 25.46 8.50 15.54
N GLU A 106 25.05 9.64 16.11
CA GLU A 106 24.83 9.79 17.55
C GLU A 106 23.75 8.82 18.06
N PHE A 107 22.64 8.66 17.31
CA PHE A 107 21.50 7.83 17.68
C PHE A 107 21.42 6.52 16.88
N GLN A 108 22.58 5.94 16.53
CA GLN A 108 22.63 4.71 15.71
C GLN A 108 21.94 3.52 16.40
N ASP A 109 21.96 3.49 17.73
CA ASP A 109 21.33 2.48 18.58
C ASP A 109 19.80 2.43 18.44
N VAL A 110 19.15 3.57 18.19
CA VAL A 110 17.68 3.68 17.98
C VAL A 110 17.22 2.87 16.77
N PHE A 111 18.09 2.68 15.77
CA PHE A 111 17.79 1.96 14.54
C PHE A 111 18.22 0.49 14.56
N GLN A 112 18.87 0.03 15.63
CA GLN A 112 19.23 -1.37 15.80
C GLN A 112 18.01 -2.18 16.26
N GLU A 113 18.01 -3.47 15.91
CA GLU A 113 16.99 -4.39 16.40
C GLU A 113 17.07 -4.49 17.95
N PRO A 114 15.96 -4.25 18.67
CA PRO A 114 15.96 -4.25 20.12
C PRO A 114 16.16 -5.67 20.65
N LYS A 115 17.22 -5.89 21.41
CA LYS A 115 17.56 -7.21 22.01
C LYS A 115 16.95 -7.43 23.40
N GLY A 116 16.22 -6.45 23.93
CA GLY A 116 15.69 -6.49 25.29
C GLY A 116 14.82 -5.30 25.63
N LEU A 117 14.54 -5.13 26.93
CA LEU A 117 13.75 -4.01 27.42
C LEU A 117 14.49 -2.68 27.22
N PRO A 118 13.77 -1.56 27.00
CA PRO A 118 14.37 -0.23 26.94
C PRO A 118 15.18 0.08 28.20
N PRO A 119 16.24 0.90 28.10
CA PRO A 119 16.99 1.36 29.26
C PRO A 119 16.08 2.13 30.23
N ARG A 120 16.39 2.04 31.53
CA ARG A 120 15.69 2.82 32.55
C ARG A 120 15.92 4.31 32.29
N ARG A 121 14.83 5.08 32.33
CA ARG A 121 14.85 6.54 32.17
C ARG A 121 14.96 7.19 33.55
N SER A 122 15.46 8.42 33.60
CA SER A 122 15.58 9.20 34.85
C SER A 122 14.23 9.70 35.38
N HIS A 123 13.20 9.67 34.54
CA HIS A 123 11.86 10.15 34.86
C HIS A 123 10.85 9.06 34.55
N ASP A 124 9.99 8.77 35.52
CA ASP A 124 8.80 7.98 35.30
C ASP A 124 7.64 8.90 34.87
N HIS A 125 6.90 8.47 33.86
CA HIS A 125 5.70 9.19 33.45
C HIS A 125 4.58 8.92 34.47
N GLN A 126 4.04 10.00 35.07
CA GLN A 126 2.90 9.90 35.98
C GLN A 126 1.60 10.24 35.26
N ILE A 127 0.59 9.37 35.40
CA ILE A 127 -0.78 9.68 34.98
C ILE A 127 -1.40 10.60 36.04
N ARG A 128 -1.55 11.89 35.73
CA ARG A 128 -2.22 12.85 36.63
C ARG A 128 -3.73 12.64 36.54
N LEU A 129 -4.36 12.30 37.66
CA LEU A 129 -5.81 12.18 37.74
C LEU A 129 -6.44 13.56 37.91
N LYS A 130 -7.69 13.71 37.42
CA LYS A 130 -8.51 14.88 37.74
C LYS A 130 -8.85 14.88 39.24
N GLU A 131 -9.04 16.06 39.80
CA GLU A 131 -9.49 16.20 41.18
C GLU A 131 -10.84 15.48 41.39
N GLY A 132 -10.95 14.70 42.46
CA GLY A 132 -12.13 13.87 42.74
C GLY A 132 -12.23 12.56 41.93
N ALA A 133 -11.22 12.17 41.16
CA ALA A 133 -11.23 10.90 40.44
C ALA A 133 -11.32 9.68 41.38
N GLN A 134 -12.34 8.85 41.18
CA GLN A 134 -12.56 7.60 41.91
C GLN A 134 -12.02 6.41 41.09
N PRO A 135 -11.34 5.43 41.73
CA PRO A 135 -10.95 4.19 41.05
C PRO A 135 -12.18 3.45 40.51
N PHE A 136 -12.11 2.97 39.27
CA PHE A 136 -13.19 2.19 38.68
C PHE A 136 -12.75 0.73 38.47
N LYS A 137 -13.68 -0.21 38.63
CA LYS A 137 -13.46 -1.64 38.44
C LYS A 137 -14.41 -2.16 37.36
N VAL A 138 -13.89 -2.45 36.17
CA VAL A 138 -14.66 -3.06 35.08
C VAL A 138 -14.40 -4.56 35.09
N ARG A 139 -15.45 -5.37 34.89
CA ARG A 139 -15.30 -6.81 34.69
C ARG A 139 -14.56 -7.06 33.37
N PRO A 140 -13.51 -7.90 33.33
CA PRO A 140 -12.86 -8.26 32.07
C PRO A 140 -13.86 -8.83 31.07
N TYR A 141 -13.72 -8.45 29.81
CA TYR A 141 -14.53 -9.01 28.73
C TYR A 141 -14.25 -10.51 28.58
N ARG A 142 -15.30 -11.33 28.43
CA ARG A 142 -15.15 -12.76 28.15
C ARG A 142 -14.95 -12.94 26.65
N CYS A 143 -13.75 -13.32 26.24
CA CYS A 143 -13.49 -13.74 24.87
C CYS A 143 -13.85 -15.22 24.73
N PRO A 144 -14.91 -15.60 24.00
CA PRO A 144 -15.17 -17.00 23.71
C PRO A 144 -14.08 -17.55 22.80
N PHE A 145 -13.53 -18.72 23.16
CA PHE A 145 -12.63 -19.46 22.29
C PHE A 145 -13.48 -20.05 21.16
N VAL A 146 -13.39 -19.47 19.96
CA VAL A 146 -13.96 -20.07 18.75
C VAL A 146 -12.84 -20.93 18.17
N GLN A 147 -12.99 -22.25 18.28
CA GLN A 147 -12.08 -23.23 17.71
C GLN A 147 -12.53 -23.63 16.32
#